data_AF-F8JDZ1-F1
#
_entry.id   AF-F8JDZ1-F1
#
_cell.length_a   1.000
_cell.length_b   1.000
_cell.length_c   1.000
_cell.angle_alpha   90.00
_cell.angle_beta   90.00
_cell.angle_gamma   90.00
#
_symmetry.space_group_name_H-M   'P 1'
#
loop_
_entity.id
_entity.type
_entity.pdbx_description
1 polymer ?
#
loop_
_entity_poly.entity_id
_entity_poly.type
_entity_poly.pdbx_seq_one_letter_code
_entity_poly.pdbx_strand_id
1 'polypeptide(L)'
;MTKISTDESDDTDTRMPPDPFAAVLPALAALGAIASIAAINWSGQEKVATRTRTKRKTGAALRDLETCCLGLVEIFKRFQKHPRVFAGGGGQASAPLKFGVHGQRIRADAQRLYLQLMNDIASMLVLATQNAFDVMTAIEDGDVEAPEEIFFGFGEQQERLNEIIQSRVPLRVAVETGAEIAESLVGLVRELKKHQKSG
;
A
#
# COMPACT_ATOMS: atom_id res chain seq x y z
N MET A 1 13.57 -46.17 32.31
CA MET A 1 12.18 -45.82 31.99
C MET A 1 12.18 -44.44 31.38
N THR A 2 12.34 -44.39 30.07
CA THR A 2 12.53 -43.15 29.31
C THR A 2 11.16 -42.59 28.95
N LYS A 3 10.86 -41.37 29.40
CA LYS A 3 9.64 -40.64 29.04
C LYS A 3 9.75 -40.27 27.56
N ILE A 4 9.10 -41.04 26.70
CA ILE A 4 8.85 -40.63 25.31
C ILE A 4 7.79 -39.54 25.41
N SER A 5 8.21 -38.29 25.23
CA SER A 5 7.31 -37.21 24.86
C SER A 5 6.76 -37.56 23.48
N THR A 6 5.56 -38.13 23.45
CA THR A 6 4.77 -38.26 22.24
C THR A 6 4.53 -36.86 21.70
N ASP A 7 5.28 -36.52 20.65
CA ASP A 7 4.94 -35.47 19.70
C ASP A 7 3.45 -35.56 19.41
N GLU A 8 2.68 -34.62 19.95
CA GLU A 8 1.36 -34.31 19.41
C GLU A 8 1.61 -33.89 17.97
N SER A 9 1.15 -34.74 17.05
CA SER A 9 1.11 -34.55 15.61
C SER A 9 0.97 -33.06 15.24
N ASP A 10 2.01 -32.54 14.59
CA ASP A 10 2.14 -31.20 14.00
C ASP A 10 1.23 -31.04 12.76
N ASP A 11 0.00 -31.54 12.87
CA ASP A 11 -0.99 -31.74 11.78
C ASP A 11 -1.73 -30.44 11.40
N THR A 12 -1.28 -29.30 11.92
CA THR A 12 -1.83 -27.95 11.65
C THR A 12 -0.81 -27.00 11.02
N ASP A 13 0.36 -27.52 10.66
CA ASP A 13 1.43 -26.76 10.03
C ASP A 13 1.25 -26.74 8.50
N THR A 14 1.27 -25.53 7.91
CA THR A 14 1.20 -25.39 6.45
C THR A 14 2.38 -26.10 5.79
N ARG A 15 2.11 -26.94 4.77
CA ARG A 15 3.16 -27.68 4.03
C ARG A 15 4.19 -26.75 3.35
N MET A 16 3.81 -25.51 3.05
CA MET A 16 4.68 -24.51 2.45
C MET A 16 4.43 -23.14 3.08
N PRO A 17 5.47 -22.45 3.59
CA PRO A 17 5.32 -21.12 4.18
C PRO A 17 5.02 -20.07 3.10
N PRO A 18 4.10 -19.12 3.33
CA PRO A 18 3.85 -18.04 2.37
C PRO A 18 5.05 -17.10 2.30
N ASP A 19 5.28 -16.53 1.11
CA ASP A 19 6.27 -15.47 0.92
C ASP A 19 5.68 -14.14 1.41
N PRO A 20 6.22 -13.51 2.47
CA PRO A 20 5.71 -12.24 2.97
C PRO A 20 5.80 -11.10 1.93
N PHE A 21 6.76 -11.15 1.01
CA PHE A 21 6.89 -10.14 -0.03
C PHE A 21 5.76 -10.21 -1.05
N ALA A 22 5.11 -11.37 -1.21
CA ALA A 22 3.92 -11.49 -2.05
C ALA A 22 2.73 -10.67 -1.52
N ALA A 23 2.71 -10.34 -0.22
CA ALA A 23 1.73 -9.45 0.38
C ALA A 23 2.22 -7.99 0.45
N VAL A 24 3.47 -7.78 0.88
CA VAL A 24 4.00 -6.44 1.13
C VAL A 24 4.22 -5.65 -0.17
N LEU A 25 4.71 -6.29 -1.24
CA LEU A 25 4.98 -5.59 -2.50
C LEU A 25 3.71 -5.02 -3.17
N PRO A 26 2.60 -5.77 -3.29
CA PRO A 26 1.37 -5.19 -3.80
C PRO A 26 0.80 -4.07 -2.92
N ALA A 27 0.97 -4.15 -1.59
CA ALA A 27 0.56 -3.07 -0.69
C ALA A 27 1.41 -1.79 -0.89
N LEU A 28 2.73 -1.93 -1.06
CA LEU A 28 3.62 -0.82 -1.42
C LEU A 28 3.28 -0.25 -2.81
N ALA A 29 2.95 -1.12 -3.78
CA ALA A 29 2.52 -0.69 -5.10
C ALA A 29 1.22 0.13 -5.06
N ALA A 30 0.27 -0.24 -4.18
CA ALA A 30 -0.95 0.53 -3.97
C ALA A 30 -0.66 1.93 -3.39
N LEU A 31 0.30 2.06 -2.46
CA LEU A 31 0.78 3.37 -2.00
C LEU A 31 1.45 4.16 -3.14
N GLY A 32 2.25 3.49 -3.97
CA GLY A 32 2.91 4.10 -5.13
C GLY A 32 1.93 4.65 -6.15
N ALA A 33 0.83 3.94 -6.38
CA ALA A 33 -0.25 4.43 -7.24
C ALA A 33 -0.83 5.76 -6.74
N ILE A 34 -1.03 5.91 -5.42
CA ILE A 34 -1.52 7.15 -4.82
C ILE A 34 -0.44 8.24 -4.85
N ALA A 35 0.80 7.91 -4.50
CA ALA A 35 1.93 8.84 -4.52
C ALA A 35 2.22 9.41 -5.92
N SER A 36 1.84 8.68 -6.99
CA SER A 36 2.00 9.12 -8.38
C SER A 36 1.23 10.40 -8.75
N ILE A 37 0.31 10.87 -7.89
CA ILE A 37 -0.33 12.19 -8.02
C ILE A 37 0.71 13.32 -8.11
N ALA A 38 1.91 13.13 -7.55
CA ALA A 38 3.04 14.06 -7.69
C ALA A 38 3.42 14.37 -9.15
N ALA A 39 3.15 13.45 -10.08
CA ALA A 39 3.53 13.58 -11.48
C ALA A 39 2.74 14.65 -12.25
N ILE A 40 1.57 15.09 -11.74
CA ILE A 40 0.71 16.05 -12.44
C ILE A 40 1.41 17.38 -12.68
N ASN A 41 2.26 17.82 -11.74
CA ASN A 41 2.98 19.09 -11.86
C ASN A 41 3.90 19.14 -13.10
N TRP A 42 4.26 17.97 -13.64
CA TRP A 42 5.16 17.82 -14.78
C TRP A 42 4.46 17.50 -16.12
N SER A 43 3.21 17.03 -16.10
CA SER A 43 2.49 16.58 -17.32
C SER A 43 1.38 17.52 -17.80
N GLY A 44 0.87 18.41 -16.96
CA GLY A 44 -0.37 19.14 -17.19
C GLY A 44 -0.29 20.44 -18.03
N GLN A 45 0.90 21.01 -18.26
CA GLN A 45 0.98 22.35 -18.86
C GLN A 45 0.69 22.41 -20.38
N GLU A 46 0.74 21.30 -21.11
CA GLU A 46 0.72 21.34 -22.60
C GLU A 46 -0.53 20.76 -23.29
N LYS A 47 -1.47 20.10 -22.59
CA LYS A 47 -2.54 19.32 -23.26
C LYS A 47 -3.96 19.62 -22.78
N VAL A 48 -4.34 20.90 -22.81
CA VAL A 48 -5.73 21.33 -22.60
C VAL A 48 -6.48 21.30 -23.94
N ALA A 49 -6.74 20.11 -24.48
CA ALA A 49 -7.78 19.94 -25.51
C ALA A 49 -8.13 18.47 -25.69
N THR A 50 -9.43 18.16 -25.65
CA THR A 50 -10.03 16.89 -26.12
C THR A 50 -9.77 15.63 -25.28
N ARG A 51 -10.35 15.54 -24.08
CA ARG A 51 -10.65 14.23 -23.46
C ARG A 51 -12.13 14.05 -23.16
N THR A 52 -12.61 12.85 -23.46
CA THR A 52 -14.02 12.45 -23.31
C THR A 52 -14.34 12.26 -21.83
N ARG A 53 -15.15 13.18 -21.31
CA ARG A 53 -15.55 13.33 -19.90
C ARG A 53 -16.31 12.10 -19.40
N THR A 54 -15.69 11.25 -18.57
CA THR A 54 -16.43 10.34 -17.67
C THR A 54 -16.51 10.99 -16.30
N LYS A 55 -17.59 11.76 -16.11
CA LYS A 55 -17.75 12.67 -14.97
C LYS A 55 -18.08 11.90 -13.68
N ARG A 56 -17.12 11.21 -13.07
CA ARG A 56 -17.27 10.82 -11.65
C ARG A 56 -17.22 12.12 -10.83
N LYS A 57 -18.11 12.28 -9.84
CA LYS A 57 -18.09 13.49 -9.01
C LYS A 57 -16.75 13.57 -8.29
N THR A 58 -15.98 14.65 -8.47
CA THR A 58 -14.66 14.88 -7.87
C THR A 58 -14.65 14.59 -6.36
N GLY A 59 -15.68 15.04 -5.64
CA GLY A 59 -15.82 14.76 -4.21
C GLY A 59 -16.11 13.30 -3.85
N ALA A 60 -16.62 12.49 -4.78
CA ALA A 60 -16.68 11.04 -4.61
C ALA A 60 -15.29 10.42 -4.80
N ALA A 61 -14.57 10.76 -5.87
CA ALA A 61 -13.22 10.26 -6.13
C ALA A 61 -12.25 10.56 -4.97
N LEU A 62 -12.26 11.78 -4.43
CA LEU A 62 -11.44 12.15 -3.27
C LEU A 62 -11.82 11.41 -1.98
N ARG A 63 -13.12 11.17 -1.74
CA ARG A 63 -13.59 10.37 -0.59
C ARG A 63 -13.20 8.90 -0.72
N ASP A 64 -13.31 8.36 -1.93
CA ASP A 64 -12.94 6.99 -2.22
C ASP A 64 -11.42 6.82 -2.10
N LEU A 65 -10.62 7.81 -2.55
CA LEU A 65 -9.17 7.85 -2.39
C LEU A 65 -8.75 7.93 -0.91
N GLU A 66 -9.41 8.76 -0.10
CA GLU A 66 -9.16 8.82 1.35
C GLU A 66 -9.47 7.46 2.00
N THR A 67 -10.59 6.84 1.62
CA THR A 67 -10.96 5.50 2.09
C THR A 67 -9.90 4.47 1.71
N CYS A 68 -9.31 4.59 0.51
CA CYS A 68 -8.18 3.76 0.11
C CYS A 68 -6.95 3.96 1.00
N CYS A 69 -6.58 5.21 1.29
CA CYS A 69 -5.45 5.49 2.18
C CYS A 69 -5.67 4.88 3.57
N LEU A 70 -6.87 5.03 4.14
CA LEU A 70 -7.24 4.43 5.43
C LEU A 70 -7.22 2.89 5.39
N GLY A 71 -7.68 2.29 4.31
CA GLY A 71 -7.59 0.84 4.09
C GLY A 71 -6.14 0.34 4.09
N LEU A 72 -5.24 1.07 3.42
CA LEU A 72 -3.81 0.76 3.40
C LEU A 72 -3.17 0.93 4.79
N VAL A 73 -3.51 1.98 5.54
CA VAL A 73 -3.07 2.14 6.93
C VAL A 73 -3.44 0.91 7.77
N GLU A 74 -4.67 0.41 7.64
CA GLU A 74 -5.09 -0.78 8.39
C GLU A 74 -4.35 -2.06 7.93
N ILE A 75 -4.10 -2.21 6.62
CA ILE A 75 -3.27 -3.31 6.10
C ILE A 75 -1.87 -3.28 6.71
N PHE A 76 -1.20 -2.13 6.72
CA PHE A 76 0.14 -2.00 7.30
C PHE A 76 0.14 -2.22 8.82
N LYS A 77 -0.89 -1.76 9.54
CA LYS A 77 -1.08 -2.08 10.97
C LYS A 77 -1.23 -3.59 11.19
N ARG A 78 -1.92 -4.31 10.30
CA ARG A 78 -2.02 -5.77 10.38
C ARG A 78 -0.68 -6.46 10.10
N PHE A 79 0.12 -5.96 9.16
CA PHE A 79 1.48 -6.47 8.96
C PHE A 79 2.33 -6.34 10.24
N GLN A 80 2.27 -5.19 10.90
CA GLN A 80 2.99 -4.93 12.15
C GLN A 80 2.49 -5.78 13.33
N LYS A 81 1.18 -6.04 13.41
CA LYS A 81 0.57 -6.92 14.44
C LYS A 81 0.91 -8.40 14.24
N HIS A 82 1.22 -8.82 13.01
CA HIS A 82 1.51 -10.21 12.66
C HIS A 82 2.91 -10.37 12.03
N PRO A 83 3.98 -10.00 12.74
CA PRO A 83 5.33 -9.92 12.17
C PRO A 83 5.88 -11.29 11.75
N ARG A 84 5.46 -12.39 12.40
CA ARG A 84 5.86 -13.75 12.01
C ARG A 84 5.39 -14.12 10.60
N VAL A 85 4.27 -13.53 10.15
CA VAL A 85 3.67 -13.80 8.84
C VAL A 85 4.14 -12.80 7.79
N PHE A 86 4.25 -11.52 8.15
CA PHE A 86 4.43 -10.43 7.17
C PHE A 86 5.71 -9.60 7.33
N ALA A 87 6.43 -9.71 8.45
CA ALA A 87 7.67 -8.97 8.71
C ALA A 87 8.90 -9.89 8.86
N GLY A 88 8.70 -11.21 8.76
CA GLY A 88 9.72 -12.23 9.00
C GLY A 88 9.98 -12.45 10.50
N GLY A 89 9.94 -13.71 10.95
CA GLY A 89 10.52 -14.10 12.24
C GLY A 89 12.00 -14.47 12.07
N GLY A 90 12.86 -14.08 13.01
CA GLY A 90 14.28 -14.45 13.00
C GLY A 90 15.06 -13.85 11.82
N GLY A 91 15.96 -14.63 11.19
CA GLY A 91 16.83 -14.16 10.10
C GLY A 91 16.13 -13.71 8.81
N GLN A 92 14.81 -13.91 8.69
CA GLN A 92 14.00 -13.44 7.56
C GLN A 92 13.64 -11.96 7.66
N ALA A 93 13.58 -11.39 8.86
CA ALA A 93 13.33 -9.95 9.03
C ALA A 93 14.45 -9.09 8.42
N SER A 94 15.67 -9.63 8.39
CA SER A 94 16.85 -9.06 7.74
C SER A 94 16.98 -9.43 6.25
N ALA A 95 16.06 -10.23 5.70
CA ALA A 95 16.13 -10.59 4.28
C ALA A 95 15.88 -9.35 3.42
N PRO A 96 16.75 -9.08 2.41
CA PRO A 96 16.53 -7.99 1.48
C PRO A 96 15.29 -8.28 0.63
N LEU A 97 14.65 -7.21 0.17
CA LEU A 97 13.44 -7.27 -0.66
C LEU A 97 13.70 -8.04 -1.96
N LYS A 98 13.17 -9.27 -2.05
CA LYS A 98 13.26 -10.17 -3.22
C LYS A 98 12.14 -11.22 -3.18
N PHE A 99 11.74 -11.71 -4.36
CA PHE A 99 10.82 -12.84 -4.47
C PHE A 99 11.48 -14.18 -4.14
N GLY A 100 10.67 -15.15 -3.71
CA GLY A 100 11.10 -16.53 -3.48
C GLY A 100 11.74 -16.73 -2.10
N VAL A 101 11.48 -15.81 -1.16
CA VAL A 101 11.84 -16.00 0.24
C VAL A 101 10.76 -16.89 0.86
N HIS A 102 11.12 -18.14 1.14
CA HIS A 102 10.24 -19.01 1.91
C HIS A 102 10.09 -18.40 3.31
N GLY A 103 8.87 -18.02 3.70
CA GLY A 103 8.59 -17.50 5.04
C GLY A 103 8.80 -18.54 6.14
N GLN A 104 8.43 -18.22 7.38
CA GLN A 104 8.30 -19.25 8.41
C GLN A 104 7.02 -20.04 8.17
N ARG A 105 7.04 -21.33 8.51
CA ARG A 105 5.80 -22.10 8.47
C ARG A 105 4.80 -21.50 9.45
N ILE A 106 3.56 -21.41 8.99
CA ILE A 106 2.48 -20.81 9.75
C ILE A 106 1.40 -21.84 10.03
N ARG A 107 0.68 -21.63 11.13
CA ARG A 107 -0.48 -22.42 11.51
C ARG A 107 -1.69 -22.10 10.62
N ALA A 108 -2.67 -23.00 10.60
CA ALA A 108 -3.88 -22.87 9.77
C ALA A 108 -4.68 -21.57 9.99
N ASP A 109 -4.73 -21.05 11.22
CA ASP A 109 -5.37 -19.77 11.55
C ASP A 109 -4.65 -18.57 10.90
N ALA A 110 -3.32 -18.56 10.96
CA ALA A 110 -2.49 -17.56 10.30
C ALA A 110 -2.57 -17.67 8.77
N GLN A 111 -2.78 -18.86 8.21
CA GLN A 111 -3.00 -19.05 6.77
C GLN A 111 -4.32 -18.41 6.33
N ARG A 112 -5.40 -18.60 7.09
CA ARG A 112 -6.70 -17.96 6.80
C ARG A 112 -6.57 -16.43 6.83
N LEU A 113 -5.86 -15.90 7.84
CA LEU A 113 -5.56 -14.48 7.94
C LEU A 113 -4.76 -13.97 6.73
N TYR A 114 -3.72 -14.72 6.33
CA TYR A 114 -2.92 -14.39 5.16
C TYR A 114 -3.77 -14.27 3.89
N LEU A 115 -4.61 -15.27 3.60
CA LEU A 115 -5.47 -15.27 2.42
C LEU A 115 -6.51 -14.14 2.46
N GLN A 116 -7.09 -13.87 3.64
CA GLN A 116 -8.01 -12.74 3.80
C GLN A 116 -7.30 -11.41 3.51
N LEU A 117 -6.11 -11.20 4.08
CA LEU A 117 -5.36 -9.98 3.88
C LEU A 117 -4.90 -9.81 2.42
N MET A 118 -4.54 -10.91 1.75
CA MET A 118 -4.22 -10.89 0.33
C MET A 118 -5.40 -10.41 -0.53
N ASN A 119 -6.64 -10.81 -0.21
CA ASN A 119 -7.83 -10.32 -0.90
C ASN A 119 -8.07 -8.83 -0.63
N ASP A 120 -7.87 -8.37 0.61
CA ASP A 120 -7.96 -6.96 0.97
C ASP A 120 -6.93 -6.14 0.17
N ILE A 121 -5.67 -6.60 0.12
CA ILE A 121 -4.58 -5.96 -0.63
C ILE A 121 -4.87 -5.91 -2.13
N ALA A 122 -5.33 -7.02 -2.72
CA ALA A 122 -5.65 -7.07 -4.15
C ALA A 122 -6.76 -6.07 -4.52
N SER A 123 -7.81 -5.99 -3.69
CA SER A 123 -8.89 -5.02 -3.85
C SER A 123 -8.36 -3.59 -3.72
N MET A 124 -7.50 -3.37 -2.72
CA MET A 124 -6.91 -2.07 -2.44
C MET A 124 -6.00 -1.56 -3.56
N LEU A 125 -5.20 -2.44 -4.17
CA LEU A 125 -4.32 -2.08 -5.28
C LEU A 125 -5.13 -1.54 -6.48
N VAL A 126 -6.22 -2.22 -6.83
CA VAL A 126 -7.08 -1.82 -7.95
C VAL A 126 -7.80 -0.50 -7.64
N LEU A 127 -8.44 -0.40 -6.47
CA LEU A 127 -9.19 0.79 -6.08
C LEU A 127 -8.30 2.02 -5.91
N ALA A 128 -7.13 1.88 -5.29
CA ALA A 128 -6.17 2.97 -5.13
C ALA A 128 -5.72 3.52 -6.49
N THR A 129 -5.42 2.64 -7.45
CA THR A 129 -5.01 3.03 -8.80
C THR A 129 -6.13 3.80 -9.52
N GLN A 130 -7.35 3.28 -9.50
CA GLN A 130 -8.50 3.93 -10.13
C GLN A 130 -8.81 5.29 -9.52
N ASN A 131 -8.89 5.35 -8.19
CA ASN A 131 -9.24 6.58 -7.49
C ASN A 131 -8.14 7.64 -7.58
N ALA A 132 -6.86 7.23 -7.58
CA ALA A 132 -5.74 8.15 -7.83
C ALA A 132 -5.84 8.75 -9.23
N PHE A 133 -6.08 7.93 -10.26
CA PHE A 133 -6.24 8.39 -11.64
C PHE A 133 -7.43 9.34 -11.83
N ASP A 134 -8.58 9.03 -11.21
CA ASP A 134 -9.76 9.91 -11.20
C ASP A 134 -9.44 11.27 -10.56
N VAL A 135 -8.68 11.28 -9.45
CA VAL A 135 -8.24 12.52 -8.79
C VAL A 135 -7.23 13.29 -9.64
N MET A 136 -6.28 12.60 -10.28
CA MET A 136 -5.33 13.24 -11.20
C MET A 136 -6.07 13.95 -12.34
N THR A 137 -7.06 13.27 -12.92
CA THR A 137 -7.91 13.86 -13.97
C THR A 137 -8.66 15.09 -13.46
N ALA A 138 -9.22 15.04 -12.25
CA ALA A 138 -9.91 16.19 -11.67
C ALA A 138 -9.00 17.40 -11.40
N ILE A 139 -7.71 17.16 -11.08
CA ILE A 139 -6.72 18.23 -10.94
C ILE A 139 -6.37 18.81 -12.32
N GLU A 140 -6.11 17.96 -13.32
CA GLU A 140 -5.85 18.40 -14.71
C GLU A 140 -7.02 19.23 -15.29
N ASP A 141 -8.26 18.84 -14.97
CA ASP A 141 -9.48 19.54 -15.39
C ASP A 141 -9.75 20.84 -14.61
N GLY A 142 -8.97 21.13 -13.56
CA GLY A 142 -9.15 22.30 -12.70
C GLY A 142 -10.35 22.22 -11.74
N ASP A 143 -10.91 21.03 -11.49
CA ASP A 143 -11.95 20.81 -10.48
C ASP A 143 -11.34 20.81 -9.05
N VAL A 144 -10.03 20.60 -8.94
CA VAL A 144 -9.23 20.72 -7.72
C VAL A 144 -8.06 21.67 -7.98
N GLU A 145 -8.01 22.78 -7.25
CA GLU A 145 -6.94 23.79 -7.37
C GLU A 145 -6.13 23.83 -6.07
N ALA A 146 -5.12 22.97 -6.00
CA ALA A 146 -4.24 22.84 -4.85
C ALA A 146 -2.88 23.53 -5.08
N PRO A 147 -2.26 24.07 -4.03
CA PRO A 147 -0.92 24.67 -4.10
C PRO A 147 0.15 23.58 -4.32
N GLU A 148 1.29 23.97 -4.93
CA GLU A 148 2.36 23.05 -5.33
C GLU A 148 2.94 22.23 -4.18
N GLU A 149 2.94 22.80 -2.97
CA GLU A 149 3.44 22.16 -1.76
C GLU A 149 2.73 20.83 -1.45
N ILE A 150 1.45 20.69 -1.81
CA ILE A 150 0.72 19.43 -1.64
C ILE A 150 1.29 18.37 -2.58
N PHE A 151 1.59 18.72 -3.83
CA PHE A 151 2.17 17.80 -4.81
C PHE A 151 3.61 17.42 -4.47
N PHE A 152 4.40 18.35 -3.91
CA PHE A 152 5.71 18.01 -3.35
C PHE A 152 5.60 17.01 -2.20
N GLY A 153 4.59 17.13 -1.34
CA GLY A 153 4.33 16.13 -0.30
C GLY A 153 4.06 14.72 -0.86
N PHE A 154 3.28 14.60 -1.94
CA PHE A 154 3.12 13.32 -2.65
C PHE A 154 4.44 12.83 -3.26
N GLY A 155 5.25 13.75 -3.81
CA GLY A 155 6.56 13.45 -4.40
C GLY A 155 7.56 12.90 -3.38
N GLU A 156 7.59 13.47 -2.17
CA GLU A 156 8.39 12.97 -1.06
C GLU A 156 8.00 11.53 -0.71
N GLN A 157 6.70 11.23 -0.64
CA GLN A 157 6.26 9.85 -0.37
C GLN A 157 6.62 8.91 -1.52
N GLN A 158 6.57 9.37 -2.77
CA GLN A 158 7.01 8.60 -3.93
C GLN A 158 8.52 8.29 -3.87
N GLU A 159 9.35 9.26 -3.48
CA GLU A 159 10.79 9.08 -3.32
C GLU A 159 11.10 8.05 -2.22
N ARG A 160 10.45 8.15 -1.06
CA ARG A 160 10.57 7.16 0.02
C ARG A 160 10.18 5.74 -0.42
N LEU A 161 9.14 5.59 -1.25
CA LEU A 161 8.78 4.29 -1.83
C LEU A 161 9.85 3.77 -2.81
N ASN A 162 10.42 4.66 -3.63
CA ASN A 162 11.50 4.29 -4.55
C ASN A 162 12.73 3.80 -3.78
N GLU A 163 13.09 4.45 -2.67
CA GLU A 163 14.22 4.05 -1.83
C GLU A 163 14.06 2.63 -1.27
N ILE A 164 12.84 2.24 -0.86
CA ILE A 164 12.53 0.87 -0.39
C ILE A 164 12.92 -0.17 -1.47
N ILE A 165 12.54 0.09 -2.73
CA ILE A 165 12.76 -0.83 -3.84
C ILE A 165 14.24 -0.81 -4.27
N GLN A 166 14.81 0.38 -4.48
CA GLN A 166 16.17 0.56 -4.97
C GLN A 166 17.21 0.02 -4.00
N SER A 167 17.03 0.31 -2.70
CA SER A 167 17.96 -0.15 -1.65
C SER A 167 17.69 -1.59 -1.22
N ARG A 168 16.60 -2.21 -1.71
CA ARG A 168 16.15 -3.54 -1.30
C ARG A 168 16.14 -3.70 0.23
N VAL A 169 15.54 -2.72 0.90
CA VAL A 169 15.56 -2.64 2.37
C VAL A 169 15.02 -3.92 3.01
N PRO A 170 15.41 -4.22 4.26
CA PRO A 170 14.87 -5.37 4.98
C PRO A 170 13.34 -5.33 5.05
N LEU A 171 12.70 -6.50 5.04
CA LEU A 171 11.23 -6.63 5.08
C LEU A 171 10.59 -5.81 6.21
N ARG A 172 11.19 -5.86 7.40
CA ARG A 172 10.72 -5.08 8.57
C ARG A 172 10.71 -3.59 8.28
N VAL A 173 11.80 -3.06 7.71
CA VAL A 173 11.93 -1.64 7.35
C VAL A 173 10.89 -1.29 6.29
N ALA A 174 10.69 -2.14 5.28
CA ALA A 174 9.67 -1.92 4.25
C ALA A 174 8.24 -1.79 4.84
N VAL A 175 7.90 -2.63 5.84
CA VAL A 175 6.61 -2.58 6.53
C VAL A 175 6.48 -1.32 7.41
N GLU A 176 7.52 -0.98 8.17
CA GLU A 176 7.54 0.21 9.03
C GLU A 176 7.42 1.49 8.19
N THR A 177 8.28 1.66 7.18
CA THR A 177 8.25 2.82 6.29
C THR A 177 6.95 2.90 5.49
N GLY A 178 6.42 1.77 4.99
CA GLY A 178 5.14 1.75 4.28
C GLY A 178 3.96 2.21 5.15
N ALA A 179 3.98 1.89 6.46
CA ALA A 179 2.96 2.37 7.39
C ALA A 179 2.99 3.90 7.55
N GLU A 180 4.19 4.47 7.72
CA GLU A 180 4.37 5.93 7.84
C GLU A 180 3.95 6.66 6.56
N ILE A 181 4.27 6.09 5.39
CA ILE A 181 3.86 6.63 4.09
C ILE A 181 2.33 6.61 3.97
N ALA A 182 1.68 5.50 4.35
CA ALA A 182 0.23 5.39 4.32
C ALA A 182 -0.45 6.47 5.18
N GLU A 183 0.06 6.73 6.39
CA GLU A 183 -0.47 7.79 7.26
C GLU A 183 -0.24 9.20 6.68
N SER A 184 0.92 9.43 6.08
CA SER A 184 1.25 10.71 5.42
C SER A 184 0.34 10.97 4.22
N LEU A 185 0.07 9.95 3.40
CA LEU A 185 -0.85 10.03 2.26
C LEU A 185 -2.30 10.33 2.70
N VAL A 186 -2.75 9.80 3.85
CA VAL A 186 -4.06 10.21 4.41
C VAL A 186 -4.10 11.71 4.67
N GLY A 187 -3.03 12.27 5.25
CA GLY A 187 -2.90 13.70 5.50
C GLY A 187 -2.97 14.52 4.21
N LEU A 188 -2.21 14.13 3.20
CA LEU A 188 -2.15 14.81 1.90
C LEU A 188 -3.49 14.77 1.16
N VAL A 189 -4.17 13.63 1.14
CA VAL A 189 -5.50 13.52 0.49
C VAL A 189 -6.54 14.34 1.23
N ARG A 190 -6.48 14.42 2.57
CA ARG A 190 -7.36 15.30 3.35
C ARG A 190 -7.09 16.77 3.07
N GLU A 191 -5.85 17.15 2.87
CA GLU A 191 -5.50 18.52 2.48
C GLU A 191 -6.03 18.81 1.08
N LEU A 192 -5.78 17.92 0.12
CA LEU A 192 -6.26 18.03 -1.26
C LEU A 192 -7.78 18.22 -1.34
N LYS A 193 -8.55 17.56 -0.47
CA LYS A 193 -10.01 17.72 -0.37
C LYS A 193 -10.47 19.15 -0.05
N LYS A 194 -9.67 19.93 0.68
CA LYS A 194 -10.01 21.32 1.01
C LYS A 194 -9.94 22.25 -0.21
N HIS A 195 -9.24 21.81 -1.25
CA HIS A 195 -9.01 22.55 -2.49
C HIS A 195 -9.97 22.17 -3.63
N GLN A 196 -10.97 21.33 -3.34
CA GLN A 196 -12.01 21.01 -4.31
C GLN A 196 -12.91 22.24 -4.54
N LYS A 197 -13.17 22.59 -5.80
CA LYS A 197 -14.20 23.60 -6.13
C LYS A 197 -15.55 23.13 -5.62
N SER A 198 -16.22 23.98 -4.87
CA SER A 198 -17.63 23.77 -4.49
C SER A 198 -18.46 23.88 -5.77
N GLY A 199 -18.90 22.73 -6.28
CA GLY A 199 -19.85 22.65 -7.40
C GLY A 199 -21.27 22.96 -6.97
#